data_AF-A0A8C0AMY3-F1
#
_entry.id   AF-A0A8C0AMY3-F1
#
_cell.length_a   1.000
_cell.length_b   1.000
_cell.length_c   1.000
_cell.angle_alpha   90.00
_cell.angle_beta   90.00
_cell.angle_gamma   90.00
#
_symmetry.space_group_name_H-M   'P 1'
#
loop_
_entity.id
_entity.type
_entity.pdbx_description
1 polymer ?
#
loop_
_entity_poly.entity_id
_entity_poly.type
_entity_poly.pdbx_seq_one_letter_code
_entity_poly.pdbx_strand_id
1 'polypeptide(L)'
;GISSCAPGGTLLGPPDSVVDLGNTEVTEEIFLEYLSSLGESMFRGESYNLFEHNCNTFSNEVAQFLTGRKIPSYITDLPAEVLATPFGQALRPLLDSVQIQPPGGNTFSRHNGQS
;
A
#
# COMPACT_ATOMS: atom_id res chain seq x y z
N GLY A 1 2.42 -3.76 7.58
CA GLY A 1 3.38 -2.64 7.47
C GLY A 1 4.04 -2.70 6.11
N ILE A 2 4.95 -1.78 5.79
CA ILE A 2 5.62 -1.73 4.47
C ILE A 2 6.51 -2.97 4.27
N SER A 3 6.45 -3.57 3.09
CA SER A 3 7.23 -4.74 2.70
C SER A 3 7.64 -4.64 1.24
N SER A 4 8.72 -5.31 0.85
CA SER A 4 9.19 -5.37 -0.54
C SER A 4 9.42 -6.81 -1.00
N CYS A 5 9.33 -7.04 -2.30
CA CYS A 5 9.64 -8.31 -2.97
C CYS A 5 10.05 -8.03 -4.42
N ALA A 6 10.55 -9.04 -5.13
CA ALA A 6 10.67 -8.95 -6.58
C ALA A 6 9.28 -8.75 -7.23
N PRO A 7 9.15 -8.05 -8.37
CA PRO A 7 7.86 -7.87 -9.04
C PRO A 7 7.12 -9.21 -9.26
N GLY A 8 5.89 -9.32 -8.78
CA GLY A 8 5.09 -10.57 -8.83
C GLY A 8 5.57 -11.68 -7.89
N GLY A 9 6.46 -11.38 -6.94
CA GLY A 9 7.10 -12.36 -6.05
C GLY A 9 6.33 -12.73 -4.78
N THR A 10 5.12 -12.20 -4.59
CA THR A 10 4.23 -12.63 -3.50
C THR A 10 3.49 -13.92 -3.88
N LEU A 11 2.78 -14.53 -2.94
CA LEU A 11 1.90 -15.67 -3.19
C LEU A 11 0.82 -15.39 -4.24
N LEU A 12 0.48 -14.12 -4.49
CA LEU A 12 -0.48 -13.72 -5.52
C LEU A 12 0.05 -13.95 -6.94
N GLY A 13 1.37 -14.08 -7.12
CA GLY A 13 1.99 -14.26 -8.43
C GLY A 13 1.99 -12.98 -9.29
N PRO A 14 2.02 -13.13 -10.63
CA PRO A 14 1.98 -11.99 -11.56
C PRO A 14 0.71 -11.14 -11.40
N PRO A 15 0.80 -9.80 -11.52
CA PRO A 15 -0.37 -8.93 -11.41
C PRO A 15 -1.31 -9.09 -12.62
N ASP A 16 -2.62 -8.92 -12.39
CA ASP A 16 -3.62 -8.94 -13.47
C ASP A 16 -3.46 -7.79 -14.46
N SER A 17 -2.95 -6.65 -13.99
CA SER A 17 -2.71 -5.44 -14.80
C SER A 17 -1.50 -4.67 -14.29
N VAL A 18 -0.76 -4.07 -15.22
CA VAL A 18 0.35 -3.15 -14.95
C VAL A 18 -0.01 -1.78 -15.52
N VAL A 19 0.03 -0.74 -14.68
CA VAL A 19 -0.35 0.63 -15.05
C VAL A 19 0.88 1.52 -14.97
N ASP A 20 1.17 2.25 -16.05
CA ASP A 20 2.24 3.25 -16.07
C ASP A 20 1.81 4.50 -15.29
N LEU A 21 2.59 4.87 -14.28
CA LEU A 21 2.38 6.08 -13.48
C LEU A 21 3.31 7.23 -13.90
N GLY A 22 4.25 6.97 -14.81
CA GLY A 22 5.23 7.94 -15.29
C GLY A 22 6.62 7.73 -14.71
N ASN A 23 7.44 8.77 -14.78
CA ASN A 23 8.84 8.74 -14.36
C ASN A 23 9.04 9.59 -13.10
N THR A 24 10.08 9.25 -12.33
CA THR A 24 10.49 10.00 -11.15
C THR A 24 11.96 10.37 -11.23
N GLU A 25 12.32 11.52 -10.67
CA GLU A 25 13.70 11.93 -10.44
C GLU A 25 14.19 11.56 -9.02
N VAL A 26 13.29 11.03 -8.19
CA VAL A 26 13.64 10.58 -6.83
C VAL A 26 14.60 9.41 -6.93
N THR A 27 15.76 9.54 -6.27
CA THR A 27 16.76 8.47 -6.22
C THR A 27 16.30 7.34 -5.32
N GLU A 28 16.85 6.14 -5.53
CA GLU A 28 16.53 4.98 -4.69
C GLU A 28 16.80 5.26 -3.20
N GLU A 29 17.91 5.92 -2.87
CA GLU A 29 18.25 6.30 -1.49
C GLU A 29 17.16 7.17 -0.84
N ILE A 30 16.74 8.24 -1.51
CA ILE A 30 15.68 9.14 -1.01
C ILE A 30 14.36 8.38 -0.90
N PHE A 31 14.07 7.49 -1.84
CA PHE A 31 12.85 6.69 -1.80
C PHE A 31 12.85 5.73 -0.60
N LEU A 32 13.96 5.06 -0.32
CA LEU A 32 14.10 4.19 0.85
C LEU A 32 13.99 4.95 2.17
N GLU A 33 14.51 6.18 2.25
CA GLU A 33 14.33 7.08 3.40
C GLU A 33 12.85 7.46 3.60
N TYR A 34 12.19 7.83 2.52
CA TYR A 34 10.77 8.14 2.54
C TYR A 34 9.93 6.94 3.02
N LEU A 35 10.19 5.74 2.49
CA LEU A 35 9.50 4.52 2.94
C LEU A 35 9.76 4.19 4.41
N SER A 36 11.00 4.39 4.90
CA SER A 36 11.32 4.20 6.32
C SER A 36 10.49 5.16 7.19
N SER A 37 10.48 6.43 6.83
CA SER A 37 9.71 7.46 7.54
C SER A 37 8.21 7.16 7.55
N LEU A 38 7.65 6.73 6.42
CA LEU A 38 6.25 6.30 6.33
C LEU A 38 5.96 5.10 7.22
N GLY A 39 6.83 4.08 7.21
CA GLY A 39 6.65 2.86 8.00
C GLY A 39 6.74 3.09 9.51
N GLU A 40 7.53 4.08 9.93
CA GLU A 40 7.66 4.51 11.33
C GLU A 40 6.52 5.41 11.80
N SER A 41 5.77 6.02 10.87
CA SER A 41 4.70 6.98 11.16
C SER A 41 3.33 6.45 10.71
N MET A 42 2.88 6.82 9.51
CA MET A 42 1.51 6.60 9.03
C MET A 42 1.22 5.14 8.65
N PHE A 43 2.20 4.41 8.15
CA PHE A 43 2.03 3.07 7.55
C PHE A 43 2.64 1.95 8.40
N ARG A 44 2.52 2.09 9.72
CA ARG A 44 2.79 1.00 10.67
C ARG A 44 1.88 -0.19 10.38
N GLY A 45 2.28 -1.39 10.82
CA GLY A 45 1.42 -2.57 10.66
C GLY A 45 0.06 -2.42 11.34
N GLU A 46 0.05 -1.80 12.52
CA GLU A 46 -1.14 -1.57 13.33
C GLU A 46 -2.10 -0.50 12.77
N SER A 47 -1.65 0.37 11.86
CA SER A 47 -2.51 1.40 11.27
C SER A 47 -3.32 0.91 10.07
N TYR A 48 -3.15 -0.36 9.66
CA TYR A 48 -3.87 -0.92 8.53
C TYR A 48 -5.38 -1.05 8.83
N ASN A 49 -6.19 -0.48 7.94
CA ASN A 49 -7.64 -0.63 7.92
C ASN A 49 -8.09 -0.94 6.49
N LEU A 50 -8.89 -2.00 6.31
CA LEU A 50 -9.31 -2.47 4.99
C LEU A 50 -9.99 -1.38 4.14
N PHE A 51 -10.77 -0.49 4.76
CA PHE A 51 -11.55 0.51 4.02
C PHE A 51 -10.84 1.85 3.90
N GLU A 52 -10.18 2.31 4.97
CA GLU A 52 -9.71 3.69 5.07
C GLU A 52 -8.18 3.82 4.94
N HIS A 53 -7.42 2.76 5.23
CA HIS A 53 -5.97 2.82 5.30
C HIS A 53 -5.32 1.49 4.88
N ASN A 54 -5.43 1.17 3.60
CA ASN A 54 -5.02 -0.12 3.03
C ASN A 54 -3.84 0.02 2.05
N CYS A 55 -3.55 -1.05 1.30
CA CYS A 55 -2.49 -1.05 0.30
C CYS A 55 -2.70 0.01 -0.80
N ASN A 56 -3.93 0.32 -1.18
CA ASN A 56 -4.23 1.32 -2.20
C ASN A 56 -4.00 2.74 -1.66
N THR A 57 -4.32 2.98 -0.38
CA THR A 57 -3.95 4.24 0.30
C THR A 57 -2.43 4.45 0.26
N PHE A 58 -1.67 3.41 0.62
CA PHE A 58 -0.20 3.44 0.55
C PHE A 58 0.31 3.70 -0.87
N SER A 59 -0.15 2.92 -1.85
CA SER A 59 0.26 3.08 -3.25
C SER A 59 -0.09 4.46 -3.81
N ASN A 60 -1.23 5.03 -3.41
CA ASN A 60 -1.62 6.37 -3.85
C ASN A 60 -0.73 7.48 -3.28
N GLU A 61 -0.33 7.39 -2.01
CA GLU A 61 0.62 8.34 -1.40
C GLU A 61 2.00 8.23 -2.07
N VAL A 62 2.50 7.01 -2.23
CA VAL A 62 3.80 6.76 -2.87
C VAL A 62 3.81 7.24 -4.32
N ALA A 63 2.73 6.98 -5.08
CA ALA A 63 2.61 7.44 -6.47
C ALA A 63 2.66 8.97 -6.56
N GLN A 64 1.96 9.67 -5.66
CA GLN A 64 1.96 11.13 -5.61
C GLN A 64 3.34 11.69 -5.24
N PHE A 65 4.03 11.09 -4.28
CA PHE A 65 5.38 11.49 -3.93
C PHE A 65 6.36 11.34 -5.10
N LEU A 66 6.33 10.20 -5.80
CA LEU A 66 7.29 9.91 -6.86
C LEU A 66 6.98 10.67 -8.16
N THR A 67 5.70 10.82 -8.52
CA THR A 67 5.29 11.25 -9.86
C THR A 67 4.37 12.47 -9.88
N GLY A 68 3.88 12.92 -8.71
CA GLY A 68 2.83 13.94 -8.61
C GLY A 68 1.45 13.46 -9.05
N ARG A 69 1.28 12.17 -9.40
CA ARG A 69 0.03 11.59 -9.89
C ARG A 69 -0.59 10.65 -8.87
N LYS A 70 -1.91 10.59 -8.87
CA LYS A 70 -2.70 9.60 -8.12
C LYS A 70 -2.85 8.31 -8.91
N ILE A 71 -3.10 7.20 -8.21
CA ILE A 71 -3.54 5.97 -8.87
C ILE A 71 -5.00 6.12 -9.36
N PRO A 72 -5.47 5.28 -10.30
CA PRO A 72 -6.83 5.37 -10.81
C PRO A 72 -7.89 5.30 -9.71
N SER A 73 -8.89 6.19 -9.78
CA SER A 73 -9.86 6.37 -8.69
C SER A 73 -10.74 5.16 -8.45
N TYR A 74 -11.06 4.37 -9.49
CA TYR A 74 -11.82 3.12 -9.33
C TYR A 74 -11.16 2.10 -8.38
N ILE A 75 -9.84 2.23 -8.13
CA ILE A 75 -9.10 1.41 -7.15
C ILE A 75 -9.27 1.98 -5.73
N THR A 76 -9.16 3.31 -5.57
CA THR A 76 -9.26 3.97 -4.26
C THR A 76 -10.70 4.13 -3.77
N ASP A 77 -11.67 4.16 -4.68
CA ASP A 77 -13.08 4.38 -4.39
C ASP A 77 -13.82 3.08 -4.07
N LEU A 78 -13.23 1.92 -4.40
CA LEU A 78 -13.81 0.59 -4.18
C LEU A 78 -14.31 0.36 -2.72
N PRO A 79 -13.57 0.74 -1.66
CA PRO A 79 -14.10 0.68 -0.30
C PRO A 79 -15.42 1.42 -0.10
N ALA A 80 -15.53 2.64 -0.63
CA ALA A 80 -16.71 3.47 -0.49
C ALA A 80 -17.89 2.88 -1.28
N GLU A 81 -17.63 2.35 -2.48
CA GLU A 81 -18.64 1.66 -3.28
C GLU A 81 -19.20 0.43 -2.56
N VAL A 82 -18.35 -0.38 -1.93
CA VAL A 82 -18.78 -1.54 -1.14
C VAL A 82 -19.63 -1.09 0.05
N LEU A 83 -19.18 -0.10 0.81
CA LEU A 83 -19.89 0.44 1.98
C LEU A 83 -21.18 1.18 1.61
N ALA A 84 -21.36 1.64 0.36
CA ALA A 84 -22.62 2.22 -0.10
C ALA A 84 -23.74 1.17 -0.25
N THR A 85 -23.43 -0.13 -0.16
CA THR A 85 -24.42 -1.21 -0.26
C THR A 85 -24.93 -1.67 1.12
N PRO A 86 -26.19 -2.12 1.23
CA PRO A 86 -26.70 -2.73 2.47
C PRO A 86 -25.87 -3.93 2.94
N PHE A 87 -25.32 -4.69 2.00
CA PHE A 87 -24.44 -5.83 2.28
C PHE A 87 -23.10 -5.38 2.90
N GLY A 88 -22.46 -4.37 2.33
CA GLY A 88 -21.21 -3.81 2.87
C GLY A 88 -21.41 -3.23 4.26
N GLN A 89 -22.53 -2.54 4.51
CA GLN A 89 -22.87 -2.04 5.86
C GLN A 89 -23.07 -3.18 6.86
N ALA A 90 -23.77 -4.26 6.47
CA ALA A 90 -23.97 -5.42 7.33
C ALA A 90 -22.66 -6.15 7.67
N LEU A 91 -21.70 -6.18 6.75
CA LEU A 91 -20.41 -6.84 6.96
C LEU A 91 -19.32 -5.94 7.54
N ARG A 92 -19.53 -4.62 7.63
CA ARG A 92 -18.53 -3.68 8.13
C ARG A 92 -17.87 -4.12 9.45
N PRO A 93 -18.61 -4.54 10.49
CA PRO A 93 -17.97 -4.95 11.75
C PRO A 93 -17.03 -6.16 11.60
N LEU A 94 -17.33 -7.08 10.68
CA LEU A 94 -16.46 -8.21 10.38
C LEU A 94 -15.21 -7.75 9.62
N LEU A 95 -15.42 -6.90 8.63
CA LEU A 95 -14.38 -6.43 7.70
C LEU A 95 -13.42 -5.41 8.33
N ASP A 96 -13.84 -4.63 9.32
CA ASP A 96 -12.98 -3.70 10.05
C ASP A 96 -11.80 -4.40 10.77
N SER A 97 -11.98 -5.67 11.13
CA SER A 97 -10.93 -6.49 11.77
C SER A 97 -10.00 -7.19 10.78
N VAL A 98 -10.28 -7.11 9.47
CA VAL A 98 -9.52 -7.82 8.44
C VAL A 98 -8.19 -7.12 8.19
N GLN A 99 -7.13 -7.90 8.29
CA GLN A 99 -5.77 -7.49 7.97
C GLN A 99 -5.33 -8.25 6.72
N ILE A 100 -4.80 -7.54 5.72
CA ILE A 100 -4.32 -8.17 4.47
C ILE A 100 -2.81 -8.01 4.39
N GLN A 101 -2.12 -9.15 4.33
CA GLN A 101 -0.68 -9.22 4.10
C GLN A 101 -0.37 -10.42 3.20
N PRO A 102 -0.17 -10.23 1.89
CA PRO A 102 0.24 -11.31 0.99
C PRO A 102 1.59 -11.89 1.41
N PRO A 103 1.72 -13.22 1.59
CA PRO A 103 3.00 -13.86 1.88
C PRO A 103 4.02 -13.66 0.75
N GLY A 104 5.31 -13.68 1.06
CA GLY A 104 6.41 -13.55 0.09
C GLY A 104 7.10 -12.18 0.07
N GLY A 105 6.59 -11.21 0.82
CA GLY A 105 7.28 -9.94 1.09
C GLY A 105 8.25 -10.04 2.26
N ASN A 106 9.37 -9.33 2.15
CA ASN A 106 10.26 -9.04 3.27
C ASN A 106 9.82 -7.72 3.92
N THR A 107 9.61 -7.74 5.24
CA THR A 107 9.31 -6.51 5.98
C THR A 107 10.42 -5.48 5.78
N PHE A 108 10.02 -4.26 5.43
CA PHE A 108 10.97 -3.17 5.27
C PHE A 108 11.49 -2.75 6.65
N SER A 109 12.74 -3.11 6.93
CA SER A 109 13.46 -2.67 8.13
C SER A 109 14.80 -2.11 7.67
N ARG A 110 14.93 -0.79 7.60
CA ARG A 110 16.25 -0.15 7.53
C ARG A 110 16.87 -0.27 8.92
N HIS A 111 17.60 -1.36 9.19
CA HIS A 111 18.58 -1.32 10.28
C HIS A 111 19.61 -0.26 9.91
N ASN A 112 19.75 0.73 10.77
CA ASN A 112 20.74 1.80 10.66
C ASN A 112 22.14 1.18 10.79
N GLY A 113 22.67 0.62 9.71
CA GLY A 113 23.98 0.00 9.64
C GLY A 113 25.01 0.99 9.10
N GLN A 114 25.68 1.69 10.01
CA GLN A 114 27.05 2.12 9.76
C GLN A 114 27.91 0.87 9.52
N SER A 115 28.63 0.84 8.41
CA SER A 115 29.91 0.13 8.24
C SER A 115 30.69 0.82 7.13
#